data_AF-A0A8J4U1Y7-F1
#
_entry.id   AF-A0A8J4U1Y7-F1
#
_cell.length_a   1.000
_cell.length_b   1.000
_cell.length_c   1.000
_cell.angle_alpha   90.00
_cell.angle_beta   90.00
_cell.angle_gamma   90.00
#
_symmetry.space_group_name_H-M   'P 1'
#
loop_
_entity.id
_entity.type
_entity.pdbx_description
1 polymer ?
#
loop_
_entity_poly.entity_id
_entity_poly.type
_entity_poly.pdbx_seq_one_letter_code
_entity_poly.pdbx_strand_id
1 'polypeptide(L)'
;NPRPTLRVNHLNPLYTGDTVTLTCDLQQYTGMEFHWFKNYLWFQRFLTQAKSTNTLLVTVANAGETVYECGVVNYISWRQAYTELSDQVKTTAR
;
A
#
# COMPACT_ATOMS: atom_id res chain seq x y z
N ASN A 1 -5.73 -8.25 15.86
CA ASN A 1 -6.44 -7.34 14.94
C ASN A 1 -6.36 -7.98 13.56
N PRO A 2 -7.30 -7.86 12.60
CA PRO A 2 -7.03 -8.34 11.24
C PRO A 2 -5.75 -7.70 10.69
N ARG A 3 -5.03 -8.45 9.85
CA ARG A 3 -3.81 -8.01 9.18
C ARG A 3 -4.00 -8.12 7.66
N PRO A 4 -3.87 -7.03 6.90
CA PRO A 4 -3.98 -7.07 5.44
C PRO A 4 -2.75 -7.76 4.82
N THR A 5 -2.92 -8.32 3.63
CA THR A 5 -1.84 -8.90 2.84
C THR A 5 -1.42 -7.93 1.75
N LEU A 6 -0.17 -7.49 1.75
CA LEU A 6 0.37 -6.64 0.69
C LEU A 6 1.03 -7.50 -0.40
N ARG A 7 0.65 -7.25 -1.65
CA ARG A 7 1.19 -7.92 -2.84
C ARG A 7 1.73 -6.91 -3.83
N VAL A 8 2.76 -7.29 -4.57
CA VAL A 8 3.30 -6.50 -5.68
C VAL A 8 3.18 -7.27 -6.99
N ASN A 9 2.34 -6.77 -7.88
CA ASN A 9 2.18 -7.33 -9.22
C ASN A 9 3.23 -6.68 -10.13
N HIS A 10 4.25 -7.46 -10.47
CA HIS A 10 5.33 -7.05 -11.37
C HIS A 10 5.89 -8.24 -12.15
N LEU A 11 6.52 -7.95 -13.28
CA LEU A 11 7.37 -8.87 -14.02
C LEU A 11 8.80 -8.63 -13.53
N ASN A 12 9.42 -9.63 -12.93
CA ASN A 12 10.83 -9.54 -12.55
C ASN A 12 11.73 -9.71 -13.78
N PRO A 13 12.86 -8.97 -13.88
CA PRO A 13 13.39 -7.97 -12.94
C PRO A 13 12.78 -6.56 -13.10
N LEU A 14 12.75 -5.79 -12.02
CA LEU A 14 12.33 -4.39 -12.02
C LEU A 14 13.45 -3.46 -12.50
N TYR A 15 13.09 -2.51 -13.34
CA TYR A 15 13.95 -1.41 -13.79
C TYR A 15 13.45 -0.07 -13.27
N THR A 16 14.36 0.89 -13.18
CA THR A 16 14.00 2.28 -12.90
C THR A 16 12.96 2.78 -13.89
N GLY A 17 11.91 3.41 -13.37
CA GLY A 17 10.84 3.97 -14.19
C GLY A 17 9.71 2.98 -14.47
N ASP A 18 9.90 1.69 -14.15
CA ASP A 18 8.82 0.72 -14.19
C ASP A 18 7.70 1.13 -13.24
N THR A 19 6.46 0.92 -13.69
CA THR A 19 5.28 1.12 -12.85
C THR A 19 4.80 -0.23 -12.36
N VAL A 20 4.81 -0.41 -11.04
CA VAL A 20 4.31 -1.63 -10.40
C VAL A 20 2.99 -1.35 -9.71
N THR A 21 2.15 -2.37 -9.65
CA THR A 21 0.88 -2.29 -8.93
C THR A 21 1.02 -2.99 -7.60
N LEU A 22 0.88 -2.24 -6.51
CA LEU A 22 0.72 -2.76 -5.17
C LEU A 22 -0.77 -3.03 -4.89
N THR A 23 -1.08 -4.13 -4.24
CA THR A 23 -2.45 -4.50 -3.86
C THR A 23 -2.48 -4.90 -2.39
N CYS A 24 -3.32 -4.22 -1.61
CA CYS A 24 -3.55 -4.46 -0.20
C CYS A 24 -4.82 -5.27 -0.03
N ASP A 25 -4.70 -6.58 0.17
CA ASP A 25 -5.84 -7.48 0.29
C ASP A 25 -6.27 -7.62 1.75
N LEU A 26 -7.49 -7.16 2.01
CA LEU A 26 -8.27 -7.47 3.20
C LEU A 26 -9.72 -7.61 2.73
N GLN A 27 -10.53 -8.48 3.36
CA GLN A 27 -11.97 -8.57 3.05
C GLN A 27 -12.55 -7.16 2.98
N GLN A 28 -13.00 -6.74 1.80
CA GLN A 28 -13.47 -5.38 1.56
C GLN A 28 -14.88 -5.24 2.11
N TYR A 29 -15.06 -4.33 3.06
CA TYR A 29 -16.36 -3.95 3.59
C TYR A 29 -16.64 -2.48 3.26
N THR A 30 -17.92 -2.14 3.13
CA THR A 30 -18.36 -0.75 2.96
C THR A 30 -17.86 0.10 4.13
N GLY A 31 -17.24 1.26 3.83
CA GLY A 31 -16.70 2.16 4.85
C GLY A 31 -15.27 1.84 5.30
N MET A 32 -14.51 1.07 4.52
CA MET A 32 -13.07 0.89 4.72
C MET A 32 -12.24 1.89 3.91
N GLU A 33 -11.17 2.41 4.53
CA GLU A 33 -10.13 3.18 3.87
C GLU A 33 -8.79 2.46 3.94
N PHE A 34 -8.10 2.40 2.80
CA PHE A 34 -6.76 1.85 2.71
C PHE A 34 -5.74 2.96 2.94
N HIS A 35 -4.77 2.66 3.81
CA HIS A 35 -3.67 3.52 4.16
C HIS A 35 -2.37 2.90 3.69
N TRP A 36 -1.54 3.72 3.08
CA TRP A 36 -0.29 3.29 2.45
C TRP A 36 0.88 3.99 3.11
N PHE A 37 1.92 3.21 3.34
CA PHE A 37 3.16 3.65 3.96
C PHE A 37 4.29 3.39 2.97
N LYS A 38 5.14 4.40 2.80
CA LYS A 38 6.36 4.30 2.01
C LYS A 38 7.52 4.68 2.92
N ASN A 39 8.48 3.78 3.09
CA ASN A 39 9.63 3.97 3.97
C ASN A 39 9.20 4.45 5.38
N TYR A 40 8.20 3.79 5.96
CA TYR A 40 7.63 4.10 7.28
C TYR A 40 6.95 5.46 7.41
N LEU A 41 6.85 6.23 6.32
CA LEU A 41 6.13 7.50 6.28
C LEU A 41 4.73 7.28 5.71
N TRP A 42 3.74 7.84 6.40
CA TRP A 42 2.37 7.93 5.92
C TRP A 42 2.35 8.64 4.57
N PHE A 43 2.00 7.91 3.52
CA PHE A 43 2.10 8.38 2.13
C PHE A 43 0.78 8.97 1.61
N GLN A 44 -0.09 9.45 2.52
CA GLN A 44 -1.40 10.01 2.16
C GLN A 44 -1.36 11.36 1.42
N ARG A 45 -0.17 11.95 1.22
CA ARG A 45 -0.06 13.32 0.68
C ARG A 45 0.14 13.39 -0.84
N PHE A 46 0.46 12.29 -1.53
CA PHE A 46 0.89 12.33 -2.94
C PHE A 46 -0.11 11.78 -3.96
N LEU A 47 -1.14 11.04 -3.56
CA LEU A 47 -2.08 10.43 -4.51
C LEU A 47 -3.52 10.70 -4.11
N THR A 48 -4.10 11.75 -4.71
CA THR A 48 -5.55 11.98 -4.74
C THR A 48 -6.33 10.81 -5.35
N GLN A 49 -5.65 9.89 -6.06
CA GLN A 49 -6.24 8.73 -6.76
C GLN A 49 -6.38 7.47 -5.89
N ALA A 50 -5.60 7.33 -4.81
CA ALA A 50 -5.55 6.09 -4.02
C ALA A 50 -6.46 6.11 -2.77
N LYS A 51 -7.18 7.21 -2.55
CA LYS A 51 -8.07 7.33 -1.39
C LYS A 51 -9.19 6.29 -1.56
N SER A 52 -9.23 5.33 -0.64
CA SER A 52 -10.21 4.22 -0.60
C SER A 52 -10.01 3.08 -1.61
N THR A 53 -8.94 3.05 -2.41
CA THR A 53 -8.64 1.89 -3.27
C THR A 53 -7.65 0.95 -2.61
N ASN A 54 -7.91 -0.35 -2.73
CA ASN A 54 -6.98 -1.39 -2.27
C ASN A 54 -5.74 -1.54 -3.18
N THR A 55 -5.67 -0.78 -4.28
CA THR A 55 -4.55 -0.78 -5.22
C THR A 55 -3.79 0.53 -5.20
N LEU A 56 -2.46 0.46 -5.36
CA LEU A 56 -1.57 1.60 -5.42
C LEU A 56 -0.56 1.41 -6.57
N LEU A 57 -0.56 2.31 -7.54
CA LEU A 57 0.46 2.35 -8.60
C LEU A 57 1.67 3.14 -8.10
N VAL A 58 2.85 2.54 -8.20
CA VAL A 58 4.11 3.21 -7.82
C VAL A 58 5.15 3.04 -8.90
N THR A 59 5.90 4.11 -9.14
CA THR A 59 7.06 4.08 -10.03
C THR A 59 8.30 3.67 -9.25
N VAL A 60 9.05 2.70 -9.77
CA VAL A 60 10.31 2.25 -9.19
C VAL A 60 11.32 3.39 -9.26
N ALA A 61 11.85 3.78 -8.10
CA ALA A 61 12.82 4.84 -7.99
C ALA A 61 14.24 4.32 -8.32
N ASN A 62 15.07 5.18 -8.92
CA ASN A 62 16.51 4.97 -9.05
C ASN A 62 17.21 4.84 -7.68
N ALA A 63 16.62 5.46 -6.65
CA ALA A 63 17.24 5.63 -5.35
C ALA A 63 16.94 4.44 -4.44
N GLY A 64 17.84 3.45 -4.45
CA GLY A 64 17.90 2.38 -3.45
C GLY A 64 16.63 1.55 -3.27
N GLU A 65 16.62 0.76 -2.19
CA GLU A 65 15.46 -0.03 -1.81
C GLU A 65 14.34 0.88 -1.28
N THR A 66 13.12 0.67 -1.76
CA THR A 66 11.92 1.31 -1.24
C THR A 66 11.02 0.28 -0.57
N VAL A 67 10.59 0.55 0.64
CA VAL A 67 9.73 -0.33 1.44
C VAL A 67 8.30 0.19 1.43
N TYR A 68 7.34 -0.72 1.22
CA TYR A 68 5.91 -0.45 1.27
C TYR A 68 5.20 -1.32 2.30
N GLU A 69 4.23 -0.73 2.98
CA GLU A 69 3.29 -1.39 3.88
C GLU A 69 1.90 -0.81 3.66
N CYS A 70 0.85 -1.57 3.98
CA CYS A 70 -0.52 -1.07 3.97
C CYS A 70 -1.25 -1.39 5.27
N GLY A 71 -2.22 -0.54 5.61
CA GLY A 71 -3.16 -0.73 6.72
C GLY A 71 -4.58 -0.39 6.26
N VAL A 72 -5.57 -0.80 7.02
CA VAL A 72 -6.98 -0.51 6.74
C VAL A 72 -7.60 0.17 7.95
N VAL A 73 -8.42 1.19 7.70
CA VAL A 73 -9.28 1.79 8.71
C VAL A 73 -10.72 1.46 8.37
N ASN A 74 -11.44 0.92 9.34
CA ASN A 74 -12.87 0.69 9.26
C ASN A 74 -13.61 1.76 10.05
N TYR A 75 -14.52 2.47 9.40
CA TYR A 75 -15.39 3.46 10.02
C TYR A 75 -16.70 2.82 10.45
N ILE A 76 -16.79 2.41 11.71
CA ILE A 76 -18.03 1.89 12.29
C ILE A 76 -18.75 3.04 12.97
N SER A 77 -19.65 3.72 12.24
CA SER A 77 -20.44 4.86 12.71
C SER A 77 -19.58 5.95 13.40
N TRP A 78 -19.39 5.87 14.72
CA TRP A 78 -18.70 6.86 15.57
C TRP A 78 -17.25 6.49 15.94
N ARG A 79 -16.75 5.32 15.52
CA ARG A 79 -15.41 4.83 15.86
C ARG A 79 -14.60 4.47 14.63
N GLN A 80 -13.32 4.82 14.69
CA GLN A 80 -12.30 4.38 13.74
C GLN A 80 -11.62 3.14 14.34
N ALA A 81 -11.66 2.03 13.62
CA ALA A 81 -10.94 0.82 13.98
C ALA A 81 -9.82 0.59 12.96
N TYR A 82 -8.58 0.69 13.42
CA TYR A 82 -7.38 0.44 12.61
C TYR A 82 -7.08 -1.05 12.61
N THR A 83 -6.60 -1.59 11.50
CA THR A 83 -6.02 -2.94 11.42
C THR A 83 -4.56 -2.95 11.85
N GLU A 84 -3.95 -4.14 11.98
CA GLU A 84 -2.49 -4.24 11.95
C GLU A 84 -1.98 -3.80 10.56
N LEU A 85 -0.69 -3.43 10.48
CA LEU A 85 -0.03 -3.18 9.21
C LEU A 85 0.31 -4.52 8.54
N SER A 86 0.31 -4.54 7.20
CA SER A 86 0.72 -5.69 6.40
C SER A 86 2.17 -6.10 6.68
N ASP A 87 2.60 -7.22 6.10
CA ASP A 87 4.03 -7.46 5.90
C ASP A 87 4.61 -6.44 4.91
N GLN A 88 5.93 -6.25 4.99
CA GLN A 88 6.68 -5.33 4.16
C GLN A 88 6.91 -5.92 2.77
N VAL A 89 6.76 -5.08 1.75
CA VAL A 89 7.23 -5.36 0.40
C VAL A 89 8.32 -4.37 0.03
N LYS A 90 9.41 -4.89 -0.52
CA LYS A 90 10.56 -4.12 -0.98
C LYS A 90 10.55 -4.07 -2.50
N THR A 91 10.73 -2.88 -3.06
CA THR A 91 10.99 -2.69 -4.49
C THR A 91 12.38 -2.11 -4.66
N THR A 92 13.20 -2.75 -5.48
CA THR A 92 14.56 -2.31 -5.81
C THR A 92 14.75 -2.47 -7.30
N ALA A 93 15.23 -1.42 -7.97
CA ALA A 93 15.63 -1.51 -9.37
C ALA A 93 16.94 -2.31 -9.49
N ARG A 94 17.07 -3.07 -10.57
CA ARG A 94 18.32 -3.75 -10.94
C ARG A 94 19.23 -2.84 -11.76
#